data_AF-A0AAW8QV40-F1
#
_entry.id   AF-A0AAW8QV40-F1
#
_cell.length_a   1.000
_cell.length_b   1.000
_cell.length_c   1.000
_cell.angle_alpha   90.00
_cell.angle_beta   90.00
_cell.angle_gamma   90.00
#
_symmetry.space_group_name_H-M   'P 1'
#
loop_
_entity.id
_entity.type
_entity.pdbx_description
1 polymer ?
#
loop_
_entity_poly.entity_id
_entity_poly.type
_entity_poly.pdbx_seq_one_letter_code
_entity_poly.pdbx_strand_id
1 'polypeptide(L)'
;MGDKVEQTAEAKDESTINQAGRDINNHYGPKMYEIIQTIDYQVSRQFEGLLHKHAPALIQNEMRKVEASVNNFKATMSSRLSEQFETLKSSLNEDLAGEKLIKGVADSNFQYLFQDSLEQVIRKKEQAPQEVLVELLINKITSDNDTDYLIEEAIEVLKSLNKNHVNFILLTGIIIHELSYNYERMDLTPELVSRYKMIALFQIKWILNYFLKLEPTSIDFEYLDYKGLIDKNKTYVKINSFVDSIVENFIPSNLKNELNIQNSEIIDIFIPELYLVLNGFGLEHPYKFKVLSKISNVIFEKYKGSLIMSIERFKELNKVEGNERNNLVTKELLTRGITNLY
;
A
#
# COMPACT_ATOMS: atom_id res chain seq x y z
N MET A 1 -39.91 -60.79 -76.14
CA MET A 1 -40.67 -60.50 -74.91
C MET A 1 -39.72 -60.65 -73.73
N GLY A 2 -39.52 -59.59 -72.95
CA GLY A 2 -38.72 -59.62 -71.72
C GLY A 2 -37.53 -58.66 -71.74
N ASP A 3 -37.78 -57.41 -71.34
CA ASP A 3 -36.82 -56.30 -71.19
C ASP A 3 -35.82 -56.46 -70.03
N LYS A 4 -34.81 -55.56 -70.06
CA LYS A 4 -33.85 -55.08 -69.02
C LYS A 4 -32.58 -55.94 -68.87
N VAL A 5 -31.46 -55.61 -69.55
CA VAL A 5 -30.52 -54.47 -69.32
C VAL A 5 -30.08 -54.45 -67.86
N GLU A 6 -28.86 -54.86 -67.52
CA GLU A 6 -27.68 -54.02 -67.27
C GLU A 6 -26.54 -54.98 -66.83
N GLN A 7 -25.25 -54.84 -67.10
CA GLN A 7 -24.41 -53.78 -67.65
C GLN A 7 -23.11 -54.48 -68.12
N THR A 8 -22.74 -54.28 -69.39
CA THR A 8 -21.39 -54.51 -69.91
C THR A 8 -20.57 -53.23 -69.86
N ALA A 9 -19.26 -53.42 -69.97
CA ALA A 9 -18.19 -52.46 -70.24
C ALA A 9 -17.49 -51.95 -68.95
N GLU A 10 -16.41 -52.62 -68.54
CA GLU A 10 -15.05 -52.55 -69.10
C GLU A 10 -14.22 -51.44 -68.44
N ALA A 11 -13.20 -51.92 -67.74
CA ALA A 11 -11.84 -51.39 -67.61
C ALA A 11 -11.67 -49.88 -67.54
N LYS A 12 -11.06 -49.41 -66.44
CA LYS A 12 -9.70 -48.84 -66.52
C LYS A 12 -9.17 -48.44 -65.15
N ASP A 13 -7.86 -48.55 -65.06
CA ASP A 13 -6.98 -47.98 -64.04
C ASP A 13 -7.41 -46.58 -63.59
N GLU A 14 -7.09 -46.25 -62.32
CA GLU A 14 -7.29 -44.99 -61.58
C GLU A 14 -8.38 -44.96 -60.48
N SER A 15 -8.92 -46.10 -60.07
CA SER A 15 -9.79 -46.19 -58.89
C SER A 15 -8.97 -46.25 -57.60
N THR A 16 -8.62 -45.09 -57.04
CA THR A 16 -8.54 -44.74 -55.58
C THR A 16 -7.61 -43.55 -55.32
N ILE A 17 -6.60 -43.30 -56.17
CA ILE A 17 -5.64 -42.19 -55.95
C ILE A 17 -6.22 -40.84 -56.44
N ASN A 18 -6.94 -40.81 -57.57
CA ASN A 18 -7.58 -39.59 -58.08
C ASN A 18 -8.86 -39.21 -57.31
N GLN A 19 -9.37 -40.09 -56.45
CA GLN A 19 -10.48 -39.79 -55.52
C GLN A 19 -9.92 -39.28 -54.18
N ALA A 20 -8.83 -39.86 -53.67
CA ALA A 20 -8.08 -39.30 -52.55
C ALA A 20 -7.52 -37.89 -52.84
N GLY A 21 -7.07 -37.61 -54.08
CA GLY A 21 -6.66 -36.27 -54.51
C GLY A 21 -7.81 -35.24 -54.57
N ARG A 22 -9.05 -35.69 -54.81
CA ARG A 22 -10.24 -34.84 -54.73
C ARG A 22 -10.74 -34.66 -53.29
N ASP A 23 -10.59 -35.67 -52.44
CA ASP A 23 -11.00 -35.61 -51.04
C ASP A 23 -10.02 -34.84 -50.14
N ILE A 24 -8.73 -34.79 -50.51
CA ILE A 24 -7.75 -33.87 -49.90
C ILE A 24 -8.07 -32.41 -50.26
N ASN A 25 -8.70 -32.15 -51.41
CA ASN A 25 -9.19 -30.81 -51.79
C ASN A 25 -10.56 -30.46 -51.20
N ASN A 26 -11.23 -31.37 -50.48
CA ASN A 26 -12.51 -31.10 -49.82
C ASN A 26 -12.37 -30.77 -48.32
N HIS A 27 -11.16 -30.81 -47.76
CA HIS A 27 -10.85 -30.37 -46.39
C HIS A 27 -9.94 -29.15 -46.40
N TYR A 28 -10.24 -28.14 -47.22
CA TYR A 28 -9.66 -26.82 -47.04
C TYR A 28 -10.24 -26.24 -45.75
N GLY A 29 -9.50 -26.41 -44.65
CA GLY A 29 -9.51 -25.43 -43.57
C GLY A 29 -9.27 -24.04 -44.18
N PRO A 30 -9.79 -22.97 -43.56
CA PRO A 30 -9.77 -21.64 -44.14
C PRO A 30 -8.34 -21.28 -44.57
N LYS A 31 -8.17 -20.85 -45.82
CA LYS A 31 -6.86 -20.45 -46.35
C LYS A 31 -6.35 -19.31 -45.49
N MET A 32 -5.05 -19.21 -45.26
CA MET A 32 -4.45 -18.18 -44.39
C MET A 32 -4.95 -16.75 -44.71
N TYR A 33 -5.19 -16.46 -45.99
CA TYR A 33 -5.78 -15.21 -46.45
C TYR A 33 -7.21 -14.99 -45.95
N GLU A 34 -8.06 -16.02 -45.95
CA GLU A 34 -9.44 -15.97 -45.44
C GLU A 34 -9.46 -15.83 -43.91
N ILE A 35 -8.50 -16.45 -43.21
CA ILE A 35 -8.30 -16.27 -41.76
C ILE A 35 -7.91 -14.81 -41.47
N ILE A 36 -6.93 -14.26 -42.18
CA ILE A 36 -6.49 -12.86 -42.01
C ILE A 36 -7.63 -11.89 -42.34
N GLN A 37 -8.38 -12.10 -43.42
CA GLN A 37 -9.55 -11.27 -43.74
C GLN A 37 -10.64 -11.35 -42.68
N THR A 38 -10.86 -12.52 -42.09
CA THR A 38 -11.84 -12.71 -41.01
C THR A 38 -11.37 -12.03 -39.73
N ILE A 39 -10.08 -12.12 -39.39
CA ILE A 39 -9.48 -11.38 -38.28
C ILE A 39 -9.59 -9.88 -38.52
N ASP A 40 -9.19 -9.38 -39.69
CA ASP A 40 -9.31 -7.96 -40.04
C ASP A 40 -10.76 -7.50 -40.02
N TYR A 41 -11.71 -8.30 -40.52
CA TYR A 41 -13.14 -7.99 -40.45
C TYR A 41 -13.67 -7.97 -39.01
N GLN A 42 -13.28 -8.94 -38.18
CA GLN A 42 -13.69 -9.02 -36.77
C GLN A 42 -13.05 -7.90 -35.94
N VAL A 43 -11.77 -7.62 -36.12
CA VAL A 43 -11.08 -6.49 -35.49
C VAL A 43 -11.72 -5.20 -35.97
N SER A 44 -11.78 -4.93 -37.28
CA SER A 44 -12.30 -3.66 -37.78
C SER A 44 -13.76 -3.42 -37.39
N ARG A 45 -14.65 -4.40 -37.49
CA ARG A 45 -16.08 -4.16 -37.18
C ARG A 45 -16.50 -4.47 -35.75
N GLN A 46 -16.01 -5.57 -35.16
CA GLN A 46 -16.43 -5.94 -33.80
C GLN A 46 -15.67 -5.11 -32.77
N PHE A 47 -14.38 -4.80 -32.96
CA PHE A 47 -13.66 -3.92 -32.04
C PHE A 47 -14.17 -2.49 -32.10
N GLU A 48 -14.39 -1.91 -33.30
CA GLU A 48 -15.00 -0.58 -33.42
C GLU A 48 -16.41 -0.56 -32.82
N GLY A 49 -17.23 -1.58 -33.10
CA GLY A 49 -18.57 -1.70 -32.51
C GLY A 49 -18.54 -1.83 -30.98
N LEU A 50 -17.60 -2.60 -30.43
CA LEU A 50 -17.39 -2.74 -28.98
C LEU A 50 -16.86 -1.45 -28.36
N LEU A 51 -15.92 -0.75 -29.01
CA LEU A 51 -15.44 0.56 -28.58
C LEU A 51 -16.57 1.58 -28.57
N HIS A 52 -17.34 1.71 -29.64
CA HIS A 52 -18.47 2.64 -29.68
C HIS A 52 -19.52 2.32 -28.60
N LYS A 53 -19.78 1.03 -28.34
CA LYS A 53 -20.75 0.59 -27.34
C LYS A 53 -20.27 0.76 -25.89
N HIS A 54 -19.01 0.47 -25.61
CA HIS A 54 -18.49 0.35 -24.24
C HIS A 54 -17.52 1.46 -23.85
N ALA A 55 -16.76 2.05 -24.78
CA ALA A 55 -15.78 3.08 -24.48
C ALA A 55 -16.41 4.33 -23.82
N PRO A 56 -17.59 4.86 -24.25
CA PRO A 56 -18.19 6.00 -23.57
C PRO A 56 -18.46 5.73 -22.09
N ALA A 57 -18.99 4.54 -21.75
CA ALA A 57 -19.27 4.16 -20.37
C ALA A 57 -17.98 3.96 -19.55
N LEU A 58 -16.95 3.35 -20.15
CA LEU A 58 -15.65 3.16 -19.50
C LEU A 58 -14.94 4.50 -19.26
N ILE A 59 -14.90 5.38 -20.25
CA ILE A 59 -14.34 6.73 -20.14
C ILE A 59 -15.09 7.52 -19.07
N GLN A 60 -16.42 7.49 -19.08
CA GLN A 60 -17.22 8.22 -18.10
C GLN A 60 -16.99 7.70 -16.67
N ASN A 61 -16.85 6.37 -16.49
CA ASN A 61 -16.51 5.79 -15.18
C ASN A 61 -15.11 6.23 -14.72
N GLU A 62 -14.12 6.16 -15.60
CA GLU A 62 -12.76 6.60 -15.27
C GLU A 62 -12.69 8.10 -14.97
N MET A 63 -13.42 8.94 -15.70
CA MET A 63 -13.52 10.37 -15.42
C MET A 63 -14.18 10.64 -14.05
N ARG A 64 -15.22 9.89 -13.67
CA ARG A 64 -15.83 10.02 -12.34
C ARG A 64 -14.84 9.68 -11.22
N LYS A 65 -14.03 8.64 -11.39
CA LYS A 65 -12.98 8.28 -10.41
C LYS A 65 -11.94 9.38 -10.29
N VAL A 66 -11.49 9.94 -11.43
CA VAL A 66 -10.55 11.07 -11.44
C VAL A 66 -11.15 12.28 -10.76
N GLU A 67 -12.40 12.65 -11.09
CA GLU A 67 -13.10 13.79 -10.50
C GLU A 67 -13.25 13.65 -8.99
N ALA A 68 -13.71 12.48 -8.50
CA ALA A 68 -13.80 12.20 -7.08
C ALA A 68 -12.43 12.31 -6.38
N SER A 69 -11.39 11.77 -7.01
CA SER A 69 -10.02 11.81 -6.49
C SER A 69 -9.46 13.24 -6.43
N VAL A 70 -9.68 14.04 -7.47
CA VAL A 70 -9.25 15.45 -7.52
C VAL A 70 -10.02 16.30 -6.52
N ASN A 71 -11.33 16.09 -6.39
CA ASN A 71 -12.16 16.81 -5.43
C ASN A 71 -11.75 16.50 -3.99
N ASN A 72 -11.45 15.23 -3.70
CA ASN A 72 -10.91 14.84 -2.39
C ASN A 72 -9.57 15.53 -2.11
N PHE A 73 -8.61 15.46 -3.04
CA PHE A 73 -7.31 16.11 -2.89
C PHE A 73 -7.44 17.63 -2.66
N LYS A 74 -8.29 18.31 -3.43
CA LYS A 74 -8.57 19.74 -3.24
C LYS A 74 -9.18 20.03 -1.87
N ALA A 75 -10.17 19.27 -1.45
CA ALA A 75 -10.82 19.45 -0.16
C ALA A 75 -9.83 19.25 1.00
N THR A 76 -8.99 18.20 0.94
CA THR A 76 -7.95 17.94 1.95
C THR A 76 -6.92 19.07 1.97
N MET A 77 -6.44 19.52 0.80
CA MET A 77 -5.49 20.64 0.72
C MET A 77 -6.09 21.92 1.31
N SER A 78 -7.32 22.27 0.95
CA SER A 78 -8.01 23.44 1.49
C SER A 78 -8.17 23.36 3.01
N SER A 79 -8.59 22.21 3.55
CA SER A 79 -8.70 21.99 5.00
C SER A 79 -7.36 22.21 5.70
N ARG A 80 -6.28 21.62 5.17
CA ARG A 80 -4.96 21.72 5.78
C ARG A 80 -4.37 23.13 5.67
N LEU A 81 -4.60 23.84 4.59
CA LEU A 81 -4.24 25.26 4.48
C LEU A 81 -4.98 26.11 5.52
N SER A 82 -6.27 25.88 5.72
CA SER A 82 -7.05 26.56 6.78
C SER A 82 -6.51 26.23 8.17
N GLU A 83 -6.19 24.98 8.46
CA GLU A 83 -5.59 24.58 9.74
C GLU A 83 -4.22 25.24 9.97
N GLN A 84 -3.39 25.34 8.93
CA GLN A 84 -2.13 26.06 9.01
C GLN A 84 -2.32 27.56 9.21
N PHE A 85 -3.31 28.16 8.56
CA PHE A 85 -3.64 29.57 8.77
C PHE A 85 -4.02 29.85 10.23
N GLU A 86 -4.90 29.03 10.81
CA GLU A 86 -5.27 29.13 12.22
C GLU A 86 -4.08 28.90 13.16
N THR A 87 -3.19 27.96 12.81
CA THR A 87 -1.95 27.73 13.56
C THR A 87 -1.05 28.96 13.52
N LEU A 88 -0.85 29.57 12.35
CA LEU A 88 -0.06 30.79 12.20
C LEU A 88 -0.68 31.96 12.98
N LYS A 89 -2.01 32.12 12.95
CA LYS A 89 -2.74 33.15 13.71
C LYS A 89 -2.54 33.06 15.23
N SER A 90 -2.18 31.89 15.75
CA SER A 90 -1.86 31.76 17.18
C SER A 90 -0.51 32.40 17.55
N SER A 91 0.36 32.62 16.57
CA SER A 91 1.73 33.13 16.73
C SER A 91 1.99 34.49 16.06
N LEU A 92 1.18 34.83 15.06
CA LEU A 92 1.23 36.05 14.24
C LEU A 92 -0.15 36.70 14.23
N ASN A 93 -0.26 37.98 13.89
CA ASN A 93 -1.55 38.57 13.58
C ASN A 93 -2.11 38.04 12.25
N GLU A 94 -3.41 38.26 12.01
CA GLU A 94 -4.10 37.71 10.84
C GLU A 94 -3.47 38.11 9.50
N ASP A 95 -3.09 39.39 9.36
CA ASP A 95 -2.51 39.91 8.12
C ASP A 95 -1.14 39.28 7.82
N LEU A 96 -0.26 39.15 8.81
CA LEU A 96 1.06 38.54 8.65
C LEU A 96 0.97 37.02 8.44
N ALA A 97 0.02 36.35 9.10
CA ALA A 97 -0.26 34.93 8.87
C ALA A 97 -0.73 34.70 7.42
N GLY A 98 -1.63 35.56 6.93
CA GLY A 98 -2.13 35.52 5.56
C GLY A 98 -1.02 35.77 4.54
N GLU A 99 -0.19 36.80 4.76
CA GLU A 99 0.93 37.13 3.89
C GLU A 99 1.94 35.99 3.80
N LYS A 100 2.32 35.37 4.94
CA LYS A 100 3.25 34.23 4.95
C LYS A 100 2.70 33.03 4.18
N LEU A 101 1.43 32.69 4.39
CA LEU A 101 0.80 31.57 3.71
C LEU A 101 0.66 31.83 2.19
N ILE A 102 0.21 33.02 1.81
CA ILE A 102 0.07 33.42 0.40
C ILE A 102 1.44 33.39 -0.30
N LYS A 103 2.49 33.90 0.34
CA LYS A 103 3.86 33.85 -0.22
C LYS A 103 4.33 32.42 -0.46
N GLY A 104 4.09 31.51 0.47
CA GLY A 104 4.46 30.10 0.29
C GLY A 104 3.65 29.39 -0.80
N VAL A 105 2.36 29.70 -0.94
CA VAL A 105 1.52 29.13 -2.02
C VAL A 105 1.83 29.77 -3.39
N ALA A 106 2.21 31.05 -3.40
CA ALA A 106 2.60 31.76 -4.61
C ALA A 106 4.02 31.43 -5.08
N ASP A 107 4.81 30.73 -4.27
CA ASP A 107 6.15 30.30 -4.63
C ASP A 107 6.13 29.38 -5.86
N SER A 108 7.03 29.66 -6.81
CA SER A 108 7.07 28.95 -8.09
C SER A 108 7.39 27.46 -7.94
N ASN A 109 8.24 27.09 -6.98
CA ASN A 109 8.59 25.71 -6.72
C ASN A 109 7.44 24.98 -6.04
N PHE A 110 6.75 25.62 -5.09
CA PHE A 110 5.50 25.09 -4.56
C PHE A 110 4.46 24.84 -5.66
N GLN A 111 4.23 25.81 -6.57
CA GLN A 111 3.27 25.65 -7.66
C GLN A 111 3.62 24.48 -8.58
N TYR A 112 4.90 24.29 -8.89
CA TYR A 112 5.40 23.16 -9.64
C TYR A 112 5.12 21.83 -8.92
N LEU A 113 5.45 21.72 -7.64
CA LEU A 113 5.20 20.52 -6.83
C LEU A 113 3.70 20.23 -6.67
N PHE A 114 2.88 21.26 -6.57
CA PHE A 114 1.42 21.14 -6.50
C PHE A 114 0.87 20.56 -7.80
N GLN A 115 1.34 21.06 -8.96
CA GLN A 115 0.97 20.52 -10.27
C GLN A 115 1.39 19.05 -10.41
N ASP A 116 2.64 18.73 -10.04
CA ASP A 116 3.15 17.36 -10.06
C ASP A 116 2.33 16.43 -9.17
N SER A 117 1.96 16.89 -7.97
CA SER A 117 1.10 16.14 -7.05
C SER A 117 -0.29 15.92 -7.64
N LEU A 118 -0.89 16.93 -8.26
CA LEU A 118 -2.19 16.81 -8.91
C LEU A 118 -2.14 15.82 -10.08
N GLU A 119 -1.07 15.83 -10.88
CA GLU A 119 -0.87 14.86 -11.95
C GLU A 119 -0.80 13.43 -11.42
N GLN A 120 -0.11 13.21 -10.29
CA GLN A 120 -0.10 11.91 -9.61
C GLN A 120 -1.50 11.48 -9.18
N VAL A 121 -2.29 12.39 -8.63
CA VAL A 121 -3.69 12.13 -8.22
C VAL A 121 -4.54 11.75 -9.43
N ILE A 122 -4.39 12.44 -10.56
CA ILE A 122 -5.13 12.14 -11.79
C ILE A 122 -4.75 10.76 -12.34
N ARG A 123 -3.45 10.44 -12.38
CA ARG A 123 -2.95 9.18 -12.94
C ARG A 123 -3.31 7.98 -12.08
N LYS A 124 -3.18 8.11 -10.75
CA LYS A 124 -3.34 6.99 -9.81
C LYS A 124 -4.71 6.91 -9.16
N LYS A 125 -5.49 7.98 -9.18
CA LYS A 125 -6.87 8.05 -8.64
C LYS A 125 -6.87 7.65 -7.15
N GLU A 126 -7.65 6.63 -6.79
CA GLU A 126 -7.72 6.06 -5.44
C GLU A 126 -6.39 5.46 -4.93
N GLN A 127 -5.47 5.12 -5.84
CA GLN A 127 -4.14 4.58 -5.50
C GLN A 127 -3.10 5.67 -5.24
N ALA A 128 -3.46 6.95 -5.34
CA ALA A 128 -2.57 8.06 -5.00
C ALA A 128 -2.43 8.20 -3.47
N PRO A 129 -1.22 8.44 -2.94
CA PRO A 129 -1.00 8.73 -1.52
C PRO A 129 -1.36 10.20 -1.21
N GLN A 130 -2.64 10.56 -1.40
CA GLN A 130 -3.11 11.95 -1.39
C GLN A 130 -2.78 12.68 -0.09
N GLU A 131 -3.03 12.07 1.06
CA GLU A 131 -2.80 12.71 2.36
C GLU A 131 -1.32 12.99 2.60
N VAL A 132 -0.44 12.07 2.20
CA VAL A 132 1.01 12.25 2.28
C VAL A 132 1.47 13.37 1.35
N LEU A 133 0.95 13.42 0.12
CA LEU A 133 1.24 14.51 -0.82
C LEU A 133 0.83 15.88 -0.24
N VAL A 134 -0.37 15.96 0.34
CA VAL A 134 -0.84 17.18 1.00
C VAL A 134 0.08 17.57 2.15
N GLU A 135 0.45 16.65 3.05
CA GLU A 135 1.36 16.99 4.15
C GLU A 135 2.72 17.47 3.65
N LEU A 136 3.30 16.83 2.61
CA LEU A 136 4.57 17.27 2.04
C LEU A 136 4.47 18.68 1.45
N LEU A 137 3.40 18.98 0.71
CA LEU A 137 3.14 20.32 0.17
C LEU A 137 2.95 21.36 1.27
N ILE A 138 2.19 21.03 2.31
CA ILE A 138 1.98 21.92 3.45
C ILE A 138 3.29 22.19 4.20
N ASN A 139 4.10 21.15 4.40
CA ASN A 139 5.43 21.30 5.00
C ASN A 139 6.35 22.16 4.13
N LYS A 140 6.21 22.14 2.80
CA LYS A 140 6.98 23.02 1.91
C LYS A 140 6.62 24.50 2.09
N ILE A 141 5.37 24.82 2.44
CA ILE A 141 4.94 26.20 2.71
C ILE A 141 5.50 26.71 4.06
N THR A 142 5.63 25.82 5.04
CA THR A 142 5.98 26.18 6.42
C THR A 142 7.44 25.95 6.79
N SER A 143 8.20 25.23 5.96
CA SER A 143 9.62 24.90 6.17
C SER A 143 10.53 26.11 6.00
N ASP A 144 11.57 26.18 6.83
CA ASP A 144 12.73 27.04 6.60
C ASP A 144 13.76 26.27 5.73
N ASN A 145 14.34 26.97 4.74
CA ASN A 145 15.03 26.47 3.53
C ASN A 145 15.94 25.21 3.58
N ASP A 146 16.41 24.73 4.73
CA ASP A 146 17.51 23.74 4.82
C ASP A 146 17.10 22.29 4.50
N THR A 147 15.80 21.95 4.44
CA THR A 147 15.31 20.58 4.14
C THR A 147 14.40 20.48 2.92
N ASP A 148 14.26 21.56 2.17
CA ASP A 148 13.29 21.71 1.10
C ASP A 148 13.49 20.73 -0.07
N TYR A 149 14.75 20.49 -0.45
CA TYR A 149 15.09 19.55 -1.52
C TYR A 149 14.68 18.10 -1.20
N LEU A 150 14.63 17.73 0.08
CA LEU A 150 14.20 16.38 0.49
C LEU A 150 12.69 16.21 0.37
N ILE A 151 11.92 17.28 0.56
CA ILE A 151 10.47 17.28 0.33
C ILE A 151 10.19 17.16 -1.17
N GLU A 152 10.95 17.89 -1.99
CA GLU A 152 10.90 17.79 -3.46
C GLU A 152 11.19 16.36 -3.93
N GLU A 153 12.30 15.78 -3.46
CA GLU A 153 12.69 14.42 -3.81
C GLU A 153 11.68 13.38 -3.30
N ALA A 154 11.08 13.59 -2.12
CA ALA A 154 9.99 12.76 -1.63
C ALA A 154 8.77 12.80 -2.55
N ILE A 155 8.31 13.98 -2.97
CA ILE A 155 7.18 14.14 -3.90
C ILE A 155 7.49 13.47 -5.25
N GLU A 156 8.71 13.61 -5.75
CA GLU A 156 9.16 12.97 -6.99
C GLU A 156 9.13 11.45 -6.89
N VAL A 157 9.69 10.89 -5.82
CA VAL A 157 9.67 9.44 -5.58
C VAL A 157 8.25 8.92 -5.47
N LEU A 158 7.34 9.67 -4.83
CA LEU A 158 5.94 9.29 -4.71
C LEU A 158 5.31 9.06 -6.08
N LYS A 159 5.74 9.72 -7.18
CA LYS A 159 5.25 9.46 -8.56
C LYS A 159 5.35 7.99 -8.94
N SER A 160 6.36 7.32 -8.43
CA SER A 160 6.63 5.91 -8.72
C SER A 160 5.93 4.92 -7.79
N LEU A 161 5.37 5.38 -6.67
CA LEU A 161 4.75 4.53 -5.65
C LEU A 161 3.22 4.54 -5.71
N ASN A 162 2.60 3.43 -5.30
CA ASN A 162 1.15 3.36 -5.07
C ASN A 162 0.87 3.53 -3.57
N LYS A 163 -0.42 3.64 -3.22
CA LYS A 163 -0.88 3.78 -1.84
C LYS A 163 -0.32 2.70 -0.90
N ASN A 164 -0.25 1.45 -1.36
CA ASN A 164 0.20 0.33 -0.52
C ASN A 164 1.72 0.34 -0.26
N HIS A 165 2.53 0.72 -1.25
CA HIS A 165 3.95 0.98 -1.07
C HIS A 165 4.18 2.06 0.01
N VAL A 166 3.39 3.13 -0.04
CA VAL A 166 3.48 4.22 0.94
C VAL A 166 3.00 3.77 2.32
N ASN A 167 1.88 3.06 2.42
CA ASN A 167 1.39 2.50 3.67
C ASN A 167 2.44 1.58 4.33
N PHE A 168 3.15 0.77 3.54
CA PHE A 168 4.23 -0.06 4.04
C PHE A 168 5.41 0.75 4.60
N ILE A 169 5.81 1.83 3.90
CA ILE A 169 6.83 2.77 4.38
C ILE A 169 6.39 3.42 5.70
N LEU A 170 5.14 3.87 5.79
CA LEU A 170 4.58 4.49 6.99
C LEU A 170 4.51 3.52 8.18
N LEU A 171 4.07 2.27 7.95
CA LEU A 171 4.07 1.20 8.96
C LEU A 171 5.48 0.97 9.50
N THR A 172 6.46 0.85 8.61
CA THR A 172 7.85 0.62 8.98
C THR A 172 8.40 1.81 9.77
N GLY A 173 8.10 3.03 9.33
CA GLY A 173 8.47 4.28 10.02
C GLY A 173 7.93 4.35 11.43
N ILE A 174 6.63 4.15 11.60
CA ILE A 174 6.01 4.27 12.92
C ILE A 174 6.49 3.17 13.87
N ILE A 175 6.69 1.92 13.42
CA ILE A 175 7.18 0.87 14.31
C ILE A 175 8.65 1.10 14.69
N ILE A 176 9.49 1.57 13.76
CA ILE A 176 10.87 1.97 14.10
C ILE A 176 10.86 3.12 15.12
N HIS A 177 9.95 4.08 14.97
CA HIS A 177 9.79 5.16 15.93
C HIS A 177 9.43 4.64 17.32
N GLU A 178 8.45 3.74 17.44
CA GLU A 178 8.08 3.11 18.72
C GLU A 178 9.25 2.30 19.31
N LEU A 179 9.98 1.55 18.49
CA LEU A 179 11.14 0.75 18.91
C LEU A 179 12.34 1.60 19.35
N SER A 180 12.39 2.89 18.99
CA SER A 180 13.48 3.78 19.37
C SER A 180 13.42 4.23 20.83
N TYR A 181 12.27 4.06 21.49
CA TYR A 181 12.09 4.39 22.90
C TYR A 181 12.81 3.38 23.80
N ASN A 182 13.89 3.82 24.44
CA ASN A 182 14.60 3.01 25.43
C ASN A 182 14.09 3.30 26.84
N TYR A 183 13.11 2.52 27.29
CA TYR A 183 12.52 2.65 28.64
C TYR A 183 13.49 2.30 29.77
N GLU A 184 14.54 1.53 29.50
CA GLU A 184 15.54 1.10 30.49
C GLU A 184 16.53 2.21 30.85
N ARG A 185 16.62 3.26 30.02
CA ARG A 185 17.43 4.46 30.30
C ARG A 185 16.67 5.54 31.05
N MET A 186 15.38 5.32 31.34
CA MET A 186 14.58 6.24 32.13
C MET A 186 14.80 5.94 33.61
N ASP A 187 14.96 6.98 34.44
CA ASP A 187 15.12 6.86 35.90
C ASP A 187 13.78 6.50 36.56
N LEU A 188 13.31 5.27 36.30
CA LEU A 188 12.00 4.75 36.67
C LEU A 188 12.13 3.47 37.48
N THR A 189 11.15 3.18 38.33
CA THR A 189 11.08 1.90 39.03
C THR A 189 10.83 0.76 38.04
N PRO A 190 11.28 -0.48 38.34
CA PRO A 190 11.04 -1.64 37.48
C PRO A 190 9.54 -1.88 37.15
N GLU A 191 8.64 -1.57 38.08
CA GLU A 191 7.19 -1.68 37.88
C GLU A 191 6.70 -0.66 36.84
N LEU A 192 7.19 0.57 36.91
CA LEU A 192 6.85 1.61 35.92
C LEU A 192 7.41 1.28 34.55
N VAL A 193 8.65 0.80 34.46
CA VAL A 193 9.24 0.32 33.19
C VAL A 193 8.37 -0.77 32.58
N SER A 194 7.96 -1.77 33.39
CA SER A 194 7.10 -2.87 32.93
C SER A 194 5.75 -2.36 32.41
N ARG A 195 5.13 -1.41 33.13
CA ARG A 195 3.88 -0.78 32.71
C ARG A 195 4.02 -0.01 31.40
N TYR A 196 5.10 0.76 31.21
CA TYR A 196 5.34 1.50 29.98
C TYR A 196 5.61 0.58 28.78
N LYS A 197 6.40 -0.48 28.98
CA LYS A 197 6.63 -1.52 27.97
C LYS A 197 5.29 -2.13 27.49
N MET A 198 4.39 -2.47 28.41
CA MET A 198 3.06 -2.99 28.06
C MET A 198 2.17 -1.96 27.36
N ILE A 199 2.17 -0.69 27.79
CA ILE A 199 1.42 0.38 27.11
C ILE A 199 1.90 0.54 25.66
N ALA A 200 3.20 0.54 25.44
CA ALA A 200 3.80 0.63 24.11
C ALA A 200 3.45 -0.58 23.24
N LEU A 201 3.45 -1.79 23.81
CA LEU A 201 2.99 -3.00 23.10
C LEU A 201 1.52 -2.87 22.63
N PHE A 202 0.63 -2.37 23.49
CA PHE A 202 -0.76 -2.13 23.11
C PHE A 202 -0.89 -1.01 22.07
N GLN A 203 -0.02 0.00 22.10
CA GLN A 203 0.02 1.01 21.06
C GLN A 203 0.43 0.41 19.70
N ILE A 204 1.43 -0.47 19.66
CA ILE A 204 1.82 -1.22 18.46
C ILE A 204 0.66 -2.06 17.95
N LYS A 205 -0.10 -2.71 18.84
CA LYS A 205 -1.31 -3.45 18.47
C LYS A 205 -2.34 -2.55 17.76
N TRP A 206 -2.55 -1.33 18.25
CA TRP A 206 -3.45 -0.36 17.61
C TRP A 206 -2.94 0.10 16.25
N ILE A 207 -1.64 0.35 16.13
CA ILE A 207 -0.98 0.66 14.86
C ILE A 207 -1.25 -0.47 13.85
N LEU A 208 -0.98 -1.72 14.22
CA LEU A 208 -1.17 -2.88 13.34
C LEU A 208 -2.63 -3.03 12.90
N ASN A 209 -3.57 -2.84 13.82
CA ASN A 209 -5.00 -2.90 13.51
C ASN A 209 -5.47 -1.78 12.57
N TYR A 210 -4.94 -0.57 12.74
CA TYR A 210 -5.18 0.52 11.80
C TYR A 210 -4.71 0.13 10.40
N PHE A 211 -3.50 -0.43 10.26
CA PHE A 211 -2.99 -0.87 8.96
C PHE A 211 -3.75 -2.07 8.38
N LEU A 212 -4.26 -3.00 9.20
CA LEU A 212 -5.18 -4.05 8.72
C LEU A 212 -6.46 -3.46 8.13
N LYS A 213 -7.01 -2.41 8.75
CA LYS A 213 -8.22 -1.73 8.25
C LYS A 213 -8.02 -1.05 6.89
N LEU A 214 -6.77 -0.75 6.53
CA LEU A 214 -6.41 -0.22 5.22
C LEU A 214 -6.37 -1.30 4.12
N GLU A 215 -6.65 -2.57 4.46
CA GLU A 215 -6.67 -3.71 3.55
C GLU A 215 -5.34 -3.85 2.79
N PRO A 216 -4.24 -4.18 3.49
CA PRO A 216 -2.93 -4.25 2.88
C PRO A 216 -2.92 -5.29 1.76
N THR A 217 -2.30 -4.94 0.64
CA THR A 217 -2.09 -5.85 -0.48
C THR A 217 -0.61 -5.95 -0.81
N SER A 218 -0.23 -7.05 -1.46
CA SER A 218 1.15 -7.36 -1.80
C SER A 218 1.81 -6.20 -2.53
N ILE A 219 3.01 -5.85 -2.11
CA ILE A 219 3.83 -4.81 -2.73
C ILE A 219 5.05 -5.41 -3.42
N ASP A 220 5.63 -4.65 -4.34
CA ASP A 220 6.84 -5.05 -5.06
C ASP A 220 8.07 -4.58 -4.27
N PHE A 221 8.63 -5.48 -3.47
CA PHE A 221 9.82 -5.21 -2.67
C PHE A 221 11.07 -4.99 -3.54
N GLU A 222 11.18 -5.67 -4.69
CA GLU A 222 12.32 -5.48 -5.59
C GLU A 222 12.29 -4.08 -6.20
N TYR A 223 11.10 -3.57 -6.49
CA TYR A 223 10.92 -2.21 -6.98
C TYR A 223 11.24 -1.16 -5.90
N LEU A 224 10.82 -1.37 -4.64
CA LEU A 224 11.20 -0.47 -3.54
C LEU A 224 12.72 -0.45 -3.31
N ASP A 225 13.39 -1.59 -3.42
CA ASP A 225 14.85 -1.71 -3.31
C ASP A 225 15.55 -1.02 -4.48
N TYR A 226 15.08 -1.23 -5.71
CA TYR A 226 15.57 -0.52 -6.91
C TYR A 226 15.44 1.00 -6.79
N LYS A 227 14.36 1.49 -6.19
CA LYS A 227 14.15 2.92 -5.91
C LYS A 227 14.97 3.44 -4.72
N GLY A 228 15.74 2.57 -4.06
CA GLY A 228 16.56 2.91 -2.91
C GLY A 228 15.74 3.36 -1.71
N LEU A 229 14.50 2.86 -1.57
CA LEU A 229 13.57 3.22 -0.48
C LEU A 229 13.63 2.25 0.69
N ILE A 230 13.98 1.01 0.37
CA ILE A 230 14.41 -0.03 1.28
C ILE A 230 15.76 -0.53 0.79
N ASP A 231 16.54 -1.17 1.65
CA ASP A 231 17.79 -1.81 1.23
C ASP A 231 17.77 -3.28 1.67
N LYS A 232 17.79 -4.20 0.71
CA LYS A 232 17.84 -5.64 1.00
C LYS A 232 19.20 -6.08 1.56
N ASN A 233 20.28 -5.35 1.27
CA ASN A 233 21.66 -5.82 1.45
C ASN A 233 22.61 -4.86 2.19
N LYS A 234 22.21 -3.64 2.59
CA LYS A 234 23.06 -2.78 3.42
C LYS A 234 22.55 -2.67 4.85
N THR A 235 23.37 -3.20 5.76
CA THR A 235 23.11 -3.20 7.19
C THR A 235 23.62 -1.88 7.79
N TYR A 236 22.74 -0.94 8.13
CA TYR A 236 23.16 0.31 8.82
C TYR A 236 22.65 0.45 10.27
N VAL A 237 21.73 -0.41 10.71
CA VAL A 237 21.44 -0.63 12.14
C VAL A 237 21.04 -2.10 12.30
N LYS A 238 21.65 -2.89 13.19
CA LYS A 238 21.21 -4.28 13.47
C LYS A 238 19.90 -4.28 14.27
N ILE A 239 18.83 -4.92 13.77
CA ILE A 239 17.62 -5.37 14.50
C ILE A 239 17.51 -6.85 14.11
N ASN A 240 18.12 -7.75 14.87
CA ASN A 240 18.01 -9.17 14.56
C ASN A 240 16.62 -9.61 15.03
N SER A 241 15.77 -9.99 14.06
CA SER A 241 14.36 -10.34 14.18
C SER A 241 13.48 -9.19 14.70
N PHE A 242 12.64 -8.64 13.83
CA PHE A 242 11.64 -7.64 14.21
C PHE A 242 10.73 -8.13 15.35
N VAL A 243 10.42 -9.42 15.33
CA VAL A 243 9.75 -10.15 16.43
C VAL A 243 10.58 -10.09 17.71
N ASP A 244 11.88 -10.40 17.64
CA ASP A 244 12.76 -10.38 18.81
C ASP A 244 12.90 -8.95 19.34
N SER A 245 12.96 -7.95 18.46
CA SER A 245 13.02 -6.54 18.87
C SER A 245 11.75 -6.09 19.58
N ILE A 246 10.56 -6.50 19.11
CA ILE A 246 9.33 -6.21 19.84
C ILE A 246 9.35 -6.90 21.20
N VAL A 247 9.71 -8.19 21.25
CA VAL A 247 9.75 -8.94 22.51
C VAL A 247 10.76 -8.33 23.49
N GLU A 248 11.97 -7.99 23.04
CA GLU A 248 13.02 -7.41 23.89
C GLU A 248 12.65 -6.00 24.40
N ASN A 249 12.05 -5.16 23.56
CA ASN A 249 11.74 -3.78 23.93
C ASN A 249 10.44 -3.64 24.72
N PHE A 250 9.45 -4.51 24.51
CA PHE A 250 8.10 -4.31 25.03
C PHE A 250 7.55 -5.43 25.92
N ILE A 251 8.19 -6.61 25.97
CA ILE A 251 7.79 -7.67 26.90
C ILE A 251 8.69 -7.58 28.14
N PRO A 252 8.12 -7.34 29.34
CA PRO A 252 8.89 -7.33 30.57
C PRO A 252 9.66 -8.65 30.79
N SER A 253 10.91 -8.58 31.23
CA SER A 253 11.78 -9.75 31.35
C SER A 253 11.25 -10.79 32.34
N ASN A 254 10.57 -10.37 33.41
CA ASN A 254 9.89 -11.25 34.35
C ASN A 254 8.77 -12.05 33.65
N LEU A 255 7.92 -11.37 32.88
CA LEU A 255 6.83 -12.01 32.13
C LEU A 255 7.37 -12.96 31.06
N LYS A 256 8.45 -12.58 30.37
CA LYS A 256 9.14 -13.44 29.40
C LYS A 256 9.67 -14.73 30.06
N ASN A 257 10.29 -14.59 31.24
CA ASN A 257 10.83 -15.73 31.98
C ASN A 257 9.73 -16.65 32.53
N GLU A 258 8.61 -16.08 32.98
CA GLU A 258 7.43 -16.84 33.44
C GLU A 258 6.77 -17.63 32.29
N LEU A 259 6.66 -17.01 31.11
CA LEU A 259 6.10 -17.68 29.93
C LEU A 259 6.99 -18.84 29.44
N ASN A 260 8.32 -18.65 29.42
CA ASN A 260 9.29 -19.66 28.98
C ASN A 260 8.96 -20.32 27.63
N ILE A 261 8.50 -19.53 26.66
CA ILE A 261 8.17 -19.94 25.28
C ILE A 261 9.00 -19.17 24.26
N GLN A 262 8.95 -19.61 22.99
CA GLN A 262 9.64 -18.92 21.90
C GLN A 262 9.06 -17.51 21.64
N ASN A 263 9.89 -16.56 21.20
CA ASN A 263 9.45 -15.20 20.90
C ASN A 263 8.29 -15.16 19.89
N SER A 264 8.24 -16.08 18.94
CA SER A 264 7.13 -16.19 17.98
C SER A 264 5.79 -16.48 18.67
N GLU A 265 5.77 -17.37 19.65
CA GLU A 265 4.58 -17.69 20.44
C GLU A 265 4.16 -16.52 21.34
N ILE A 266 5.13 -15.75 21.86
CA ILE A 266 4.83 -14.51 22.60
C ILE A 266 4.10 -13.51 21.70
N ILE A 267 4.56 -13.33 20.45
CA ILE A 267 3.91 -12.46 19.47
C ILE A 267 2.49 -12.96 19.16
N ASP A 268 2.29 -14.27 18.98
CA ASP A 268 0.96 -14.84 18.73
C ASP A 268 -0.04 -14.55 19.86
N ILE A 269 0.43 -14.50 21.11
CA ILE A 269 -0.41 -14.16 22.27
C ILE A 269 -0.74 -12.67 22.27
N PHE A 270 0.26 -11.79 22.16
CA PHE A 270 0.08 -10.37 22.42
C PHE A 270 -0.36 -9.56 21.20
N ILE A 271 0.25 -9.80 20.04
CA ILE A 271 0.07 -9.03 18.80
C ILE A 271 0.03 -9.93 17.55
N PRO A 272 -0.90 -10.90 17.48
CA PRO A 272 -1.05 -11.78 16.31
C PRO A 272 -1.31 -11.01 15.01
N GLU A 273 -1.85 -9.79 15.10
CA GLU A 273 -2.08 -8.90 13.96
C GLU A 273 -0.80 -8.58 13.19
N LEU A 274 0.38 -8.70 13.82
CA LEU A 274 1.65 -8.45 13.16
C LEU A 274 1.82 -9.33 11.92
N TYR A 275 1.62 -10.65 12.06
CA TYR A 275 1.76 -11.58 10.96
C TYR A 275 0.73 -11.31 9.85
N LEU A 276 -0.49 -10.95 10.23
CA LEU A 276 -1.55 -10.63 9.27
C LEU A 276 -1.21 -9.41 8.42
N VAL A 277 -0.69 -8.34 9.04
CA VAL A 277 -0.28 -7.12 8.33
C VAL A 277 0.88 -7.40 7.40
N LEU A 278 1.94 -8.06 7.90
CA LEU A 278 3.14 -8.32 7.12
C LEU A 278 2.84 -9.26 5.93
N ASN A 279 2.07 -10.32 6.15
CA ASN A 279 1.62 -11.21 5.07
C ASN A 279 0.71 -10.47 4.07
N GLY A 280 -0.14 -9.55 4.54
CA GLY A 280 -0.95 -8.69 3.69
C GLY A 280 -0.12 -7.85 2.72
N PHE A 281 1.04 -7.36 3.14
CA PHE A 281 2.00 -6.68 2.28
C PHE A 281 2.85 -7.63 1.41
N GLY A 282 2.65 -8.95 1.51
CA GLY A 282 3.38 -9.94 0.71
C GLY A 282 4.75 -10.32 1.27
N LEU A 283 5.01 -10.06 2.56
CA LEU A 283 6.23 -10.53 3.20
C LEU A 283 6.11 -12.00 3.58
N GLU A 284 7.16 -12.77 3.31
CA GLU A 284 7.28 -14.16 3.73
C GLU A 284 8.21 -14.28 4.94
N HIS A 285 7.89 -15.21 5.85
CA HIS A 285 8.71 -15.50 7.01
C HIS A 285 9.97 -16.30 6.59
N PRO A 286 11.21 -15.96 7.05
CA PRO A 286 11.58 -14.93 8.01
C PRO A 286 11.63 -13.51 7.43
N TYR A 287 10.91 -12.60 8.08
CA TYR A 287 10.85 -11.19 7.70
C TYR A 287 12.21 -10.51 7.87
N LYS A 288 12.80 -10.06 6.75
CA LYS A 288 14.06 -9.32 6.73
C LYS A 288 13.87 -8.02 5.97
N PHE A 289 13.63 -6.93 6.69
CA PHE A 289 13.74 -5.59 6.13
C PHE A 289 14.25 -4.65 7.20
N LYS A 290 15.26 -3.86 6.85
CA LYS A 290 15.67 -2.71 7.64
C LYS A 290 16.32 -1.69 6.73
N VAL A 291 16.19 -0.43 7.14
CA VAL A 291 16.55 0.80 6.45
C VAL A 291 15.32 1.40 5.77
N LEU A 292 14.81 2.46 6.39
CA LEU A 292 14.11 3.51 5.66
C LEU A 292 15.20 4.38 5.06
N SER A 293 15.19 4.55 3.75
CA SER A 293 16.06 5.54 3.12
C SER A 293 15.78 6.93 3.71
N LYS A 294 16.70 7.88 3.49
CA LYS A 294 16.48 9.27 3.93
C LYS A 294 15.14 9.81 3.40
N ILE A 295 14.76 9.45 2.18
CA ILE A 295 13.50 9.84 1.56
C ILE A 295 12.30 9.14 2.19
N SER A 296 12.37 7.83 2.42
CA SER A 296 11.31 7.11 3.15
C SER A 296 11.12 7.68 4.57
N ASN A 297 12.21 8.08 5.23
CA ASN A 297 12.16 8.73 6.53
C ASN A 297 11.53 10.14 6.45
N VAL A 298 11.82 10.92 5.41
CA VAL A 298 11.17 12.23 5.19
C VAL A 298 9.67 12.06 4.95
N ILE A 299 9.27 11.09 4.13
CA ILE A 299 7.85 10.74 3.92
C ILE A 299 7.17 10.44 5.26
N PHE A 300 7.80 9.60 6.08
CA PHE A 300 7.28 9.27 7.41
C PHE A 300 7.23 10.48 8.32
N GLU A 301 8.36 11.17 8.58
CA GLU A 301 8.44 12.25 9.56
C GLU A 301 7.50 13.41 9.24
N LYS A 302 7.34 13.75 7.95
CA LYS A 302 6.44 14.84 7.52
C LYS A 302 4.95 14.47 7.65
N TYR A 303 4.61 13.17 7.52
CA TYR A 303 3.23 12.69 7.67
C TYR A 303 2.91 12.16 9.08
N LYS A 304 3.92 11.97 9.93
CA LYS A 304 3.82 11.30 11.24
C LYS A 304 2.71 11.85 12.14
N GLY A 305 2.59 13.16 12.23
CA GLY A 305 1.54 13.79 13.06
C GLY A 305 0.13 13.39 12.60
N SER A 306 -0.13 13.46 11.30
CA SER A 306 -1.42 13.06 10.70
C SER A 306 -1.67 11.55 10.81
N LEU A 307 -0.62 10.73 10.70
CA LEU A 307 -0.70 9.29 10.94
C LEU A 307 -1.11 8.97 12.38
N ILE A 308 -0.45 9.57 13.37
CA ILE A 308 -0.76 9.38 14.80
C ILE A 308 -2.21 9.78 15.10
N MET A 309 -2.65 10.95 14.61
CA MET A 309 -4.05 11.38 14.79
C MET A 309 -5.04 10.40 14.17
N SER A 310 -4.72 9.84 13.00
CA SER A 310 -5.57 8.85 12.33
C SER A 310 -5.67 7.54 13.13
N ILE A 311 -4.55 7.08 13.70
CA ILE A 311 -4.50 5.89 14.56
C ILE A 311 -5.29 6.14 15.85
N GLU A 312 -5.15 7.32 16.48
CA GLU A 312 -5.91 7.63 17.70
C GLU A 312 -7.41 7.75 17.42
N ARG A 313 -7.83 8.39 16.31
CA ARG A 313 -9.24 8.39 15.90
C ARG A 313 -9.76 6.97 15.66
N PHE A 314 -8.97 6.13 15.00
CA PHE A 314 -9.32 4.72 14.81
C PHE A 314 -9.50 3.99 16.14
N LYS A 315 -8.56 4.16 17.07
CA LYS A 315 -8.62 3.58 18.42
C LYS A 315 -9.86 4.05 19.18
N GLU A 316 -10.17 5.34 19.16
CA GLU A 316 -11.37 5.91 19.80
C GLU A 316 -12.67 5.30 19.26
N LEU A 317 -12.76 5.15 17.94
CA LEU A 317 -13.93 4.54 17.27
C LEU A 317 -14.07 3.04 17.56
N ASN A 318 -12.99 2.35 17.91
CA ASN A 318 -12.96 0.89 18.08
C ASN A 318 -12.65 0.45 19.51
N LYS A 319 -12.84 1.33 20.52
CA LYS A 319 -12.55 1.04 21.94
C LYS A 319 -13.16 -0.25 22.47
N VAL A 320 -14.38 -0.58 22.04
CA VAL A 320 -15.09 -1.79 22.48
C VAL A 320 -14.35 -3.05 22.02
N GLU A 321 -14.00 -3.14 20.73
CA GLU A 321 -13.22 -4.27 20.20
C GLU A 321 -11.84 -4.36 20.85
N GLY A 322 -11.21 -3.22 21.16
CA GLY A 322 -9.94 -3.18 21.87
C GLY A 322 -10.01 -3.82 23.26
N ASN A 323 -11.07 -3.54 24.02
CA ASN A 323 -11.29 -4.11 25.35
C ASN A 323 -11.52 -5.63 25.27
N GLU A 324 -12.31 -6.10 24.31
CA GLU A 324 -12.55 -7.53 24.09
C GLU A 324 -11.25 -8.28 23.76
N ARG A 325 -10.40 -7.69 22.91
CA ARG A 325 -9.11 -8.29 22.55
C ARG A 325 -8.11 -8.29 23.71
N ASN A 326 -8.09 -7.26 24.55
CA ASN A 326 -7.27 -7.25 25.76
C ASN A 326 -7.73 -8.34 26.74
N ASN A 327 -9.04 -8.57 26.84
CA ASN A 327 -9.59 -9.66 27.65
C ASN A 327 -9.16 -11.04 27.12
N LEU A 328 -9.02 -11.23 25.81
CA LEU A 328 -8.50 -12.47 25.22
C LEU A 328 -7.04 -12.73 25.63
N VAL A 329 -6.19 -11.70 25.59
CA VAL A 329 -4.79 -11.81 26.07
C VAL A 329 -4.77 -12.21 27.54
N THR A 330 -5.53 -11.51 28.39
CA THR A 330 -5.63 -11.84 29.82
C THR A 330 -6.11 -13.28 30.05
N LYS A 331 -7.10 -13.74 29.27
CA LYS A 331 -7.61 -15.12 29.37
C LYS A 331 -6.56 -16.16 28.97
N GLU A 332 -5.80 -15.90 27.92
CA GLU A 332 -4.71 -16.79 27.48
C GLU A 332 -3.60 -16.88 28.54
N LEU A 333 -3.23 -15.75 29.14
CA LEU A 333 -2.25 -15.70 30.23
C LEU A 333 -2.74 -16.45 31.48
N LEU A 334 -4.01 -16.28 31.86
CA LEU A 334 -4.61 -17.02 32.97
C LEU A 334 -4.66 -18.54 32.70
N THR A 335 -4.94 -18.94 31.46
CA THR A 335 -4.92 -20.37 31.04
C THR A 335 -3.53 -20.97 31.20
N ARG A 336 -2.48 -20.15 31.06
CA ARG A 336 -1.08 -20.52 31.25
C ARG A 336 -0.58 -20.36 32.70
N GLY A 337 -1.47 -20.03 33.64
CA GLY A 337 -1.13 -19.89 35.06
C GLY A 337 -0.46 -18.57 35.44
N ILE A 338 -0.48 -17.57 34.56
CA ILE A 338 0.09 -16.24 34.82
C ILE A 338 -0.98 -15.35 35.43
N THR A 339 -0.78 -14.93 36.68
CA THR A 339 -1.76 -14.14 37.44
C THR A 339 -1.33 -12.70 37.72
N ASN A 340 -0.05 -12.36 37.55
CA ASN A 340 0.47 -11.00 37.75
C ASN A 340 0.93 -10.39 36.42
N LEU A 341 0.10 -9.48 35.90
CA LEU A 341 0.43 -8.62 34.77
C LEU A 341 1.03 -7.26 35.22
N TYR A 342 1.13 -7.04 36.53
CA TYR A 342 1.51 -5.77 37.16
C TYR A 342 2.53 -5.97 38.28
#